data_AF-A0A6A6WNI2-F1
#
_entry.id   AF-A0A6A6WNI2-F1
#
_cell.length_a   1.000
_cell.length_b   1.000
_cell.length_c   1.000
_cell.angle_alpha   90.00
_cell.angle_beta   90.00
_cell.angle_gamma   90.00
#
_symmetry.space_group_name_H-M   'P 1'
#
loop_
_entity.id
_entity.type
_entity.pdbx_description
1 polymer ?
#
loop_
_entity_poly.entity_id
_entity_poly.type
_entity_poly.pdbx_seq_one_letter_code
_entity_poly.pdbx_strand_id
1 'polypeptide(L)'
;LREAFERTQPVLPTPPRFEGDRFRFKAWLSTIKAKMEVDGHTMRHDFARFHYVWSCIDPKIQMQYYGTLRAAKESGLWDYMEILRHLEIVFGDHNQVREAQMALEQSK
;
A
#
# COMPACT_ATOMS: atom_id res chain seq x y z
N LEU A 1 -26.13 -23.53 10.95
CA LEU A 1 -26.14 -22.10 10.54
C LEU A 1 -24.87 -21.48 11.12
N ARG A 2 -23.88 -21.15 10.28
CA ARG A 2 -22.66 -20.48 10.76
C ARG A 2 -23.03 -19.02 10.97
N GLU A 3 -23.09 -18.59 12.22
CA GLU A 3 -23.14 -17.17 12.56
C GLU A 3 -21.90 -16.50 11.98
N ALA A 4 -22.09 -15.71 10.93
CA ALA A 4 -21.11 -14.72 10.55
C ALA A 4 -21.07 -13.72 11.70
N PHE A 5 -20.00 -13.70 12.47
CA PHE A 5 -19.72 -12.58 13.35
C PHE A 5 -19.75 -11.33 12.47
N GLU A 6 -20.84 -10.56 12.55
CA GLU A 6 -20.93 -9.24 11.96
C GLU A 6 -19.74 -8.44 12.48
N ARG A 7 -18.80 -8.09 11.60
CA ARG A 7 -17.74 -7.17 11.96
C ARG A 7 -18.43 -5.84 12.25
N THR A 8 -18.56 -5.52 13.53
CA THR A 8 -19.23 -4.31 14.03
C THR A 8 -18.46 -3.03 13.71
N GLN A 9 -17.26 -3.13 13.13
CA GLN A 9 -16.48 -1.98 12.70
C GLN A 9 -16.52 -1.81 11.18
N PRO A 10 -16.79 -0.60 10.67
CA PRO A 10 -16.78 -0.32 9.24
C PRO A 10 -15.38 -0.56 8.68
N VAL A 11 -15.29 -1.49 7.73
CA VAL A 11 -14.03 -1.86 7.06
C VAL A 11 -13.92 -1.04 5.77
N LEU A 12 -12.78 -0.39 5.53
CA LEU A 12 -12.54 0.31 4.28
C LEU A 12 -12.54 -0.69 3.10
N PRO A 13 -12.97 -0.29 1.90
CA PRO A 13 -12.89 -1.16 0.73
C PRO A 13 -11.44 -1.60 0.47
N THR A 14 -11.28 -2.80 -0.10
CA THR A 14 -9.96 -3.27 -0.54
C THR A 14 -9.47 -2.37 -1.67
N PRO A 15 -8.26 -1.78 -1.56
CA PRO A 15 -7.71 -0.95 -2.61
C PRO A 15 -7.41 -1.79 -3.86
N PRO A 16 -7.43 -1.18 -5.05
CA PRO A 16 -6.96 -1.84 -6.26
C PRO A 16 -5.47 -2.19 -6.14
N ARG A 17 -5.01 -3.15 -6.95
CA ARG A 17 -3.58 -3.46 -7.00
C ARG A 17 -2.80 -2.30 -7.60
N PHE A 18 -1.59 -2.08 -7.11
CA PHE A 18 -0.66 -1.14 -7.70
C PHE A 18 0.00 -1.76 -8.92
N GLU A 19 -0.24 -1.17 -10.09
CA GLU A 19 0.21 -1.66 -11.40
C GLU A 19 1.49 -0.96 -11.89
N GLY A 20 2.07 -0.05 -11.10
CA GLY A 20 3.35 0.61 -11.43
C GLY A 20 3.21 1.99 -12.05
N ASP A 21 1.99 2.52 -12.13
CA ASP A 21 1.73 3.86 -12.61
C ASP A 21 2.16 4.91 -11.56
N ARG A 22 3.23 5.65 -11.87
CA ARG A 22 3.77 6.73 -11.02
C ARG A 22 2.75 7.84 -10.73
N PHE A 23 1.88 8.16 -11.69
CA PHE A 23 0.86 9.20 -11.50
C PHE A 23 -0.20 8.78 -10.47
N ARG A 24 -0.47 7.48 -10.38
CA ARG A 24 -1.44 6.91 -9.43
C ARG A 24 -0.82 6.48 -8.11
N PHE A 25 0.51 6.44 -8.01
CA PHE A 25 1.21 5.89 -6.85
C PHE A 25 0.85 6.63 -5.55
N LYS A 26 0.85 7.97 -5.53
CA LYS A 26 0.53 8.75 -4.31
C LYS A 26 -0.92 8.53 -3.86
N ALA A 27 -1.87 8.45 -4.79
CA ALA A 27 -3.26 8.15 -4.47
C ALA A 27 -3.42 6.72 -3.90
N TRP A 28 -2.77 5.75 -4.53
CA TRP A 28 -2.75 4.37 -4.06
C TRP A 28 -2.10 4.25 -2.67
N LEU A 29 -0.94 4.87 -2.46
CA LEU A 29 -0.21 4.88 -1.19
C LEU A 29 -1.07 5.46 -0.07
N SER A 30 -1.78 6.57 -0.34
CA SER A 30 -2.69 7.19 0.62
C SER A 30 -3.84 6.25 1.00
N THR A 31 -4.38 5.51 0.02
CA THR A 31 -5.44 4.52 0.25
C THR A 31 -4.94 3.35 1.10
N ILE A 32 -3.74 2.84 0.84
CA ILE A 32 -3.11 1.77 1.65
C ILE A 32 -2.85 2.24 3.07
N LYS A 33 -2.30 3.45 3.27
CA LYS A 33 -2.05 4.01 4.60
C LYS A 33 -3.35 4.15 5.39
N ALA A 34 -4.40 4.72 4.78
CA ALA A 34 -5.72 4.81 5.40
C ALA A 34 -6.30 3.43 5.76
N LYS A 35 -6.14 2.44 4.88
CA LYS A 35 -6.56 1.05 5.14
C LYS A 35 -5.81 0.43 6.32
N MET A 36 -4.51 0.67 6.44
CA MET A 36 -3.72 0.17 7.58
C MET A 36 -4.06 0.90 8.88
N GLU A 37 -4.38 2.18 8.82
CA GLU A 37 -4.78 2.98 9.99
C GLU A 37 -6.16 2.56 10.51
N VAL A 38 -7.14 2.37 9.61
CA VAL A 38 -8.52 2.05 9.99
C VAL A 38 -8.72 0.56 10.25
N ASP A 39 -8.07 -0.34 9.50
CA ASP A 39 -8.32 -1.79 9.58
C ASP A 39 -7.13 -2.61 10.06
N GLY A 40 -5.94 -2.00 10.17
CA GLY A 40 -4.71 -2.72 10.52
C GLY A 40 -4.73 -3.31 11.92
N HIS A 41 -5.56 -2.79 12.84
CA HIS A 41 -5.78 -3.36 14.17
C HIS A 41 -6.57 -4.69 14.11
N THR A 42 -7.46 -4.84 13.11
CA THR A 42 -8.15 -6.12 12.86
C THR A 42 -7.21 -7.17 12.28
N MET A 43 -6.16 -6.73 11.56
CA MET A 43 -5.05 -7.55 11.09
C MET A 43 -4.03 -7.72 12.23
N ARG A 44 -4.40 -8.51 13.25
CA ARG A 44 -3.72 -8.66 14.55
C ARG A 44 -2.19 -8.87 14.53
N HIS A 45 -1.58 -9.24 13.41
CA HIS A 45 -0.16 -9.55 13.32
C HIS A 45 0.53 -8.82 12.16
N ASP A 46 1.79 -8.43 12.36
CA ASP A 46 2.64 -7.82 11.33
C ASP A 46 2.71 -8.65 10.05
N PHE A 47 2.78 -9.98 10.20
CA PHE A 47 2.69 -10.94 9.09
C PHE A 47 1.45 -10.72 8.21
N ALA A 48 0.28 -10.52 8.83
CA ALA A 48 -0.97 -10.32 8.10
C ALA A 48 -0.98 -8.97 7.36
N ARG A 49 -0.51 -7.90 8.01
CA ARG A 49 -0.40 -6.56 7.40
C ARG A 49 0.59 -6.57 6.23
N PHE A 50 1.74 -7.19 6.41
CA PHE A 50 2.75 -7.36 5.36
C PHE A 50 2.17 -8.06 4.14
N HIS A 51 1.57 -9.24 4.33
CA HIS A 51 1.01 -10.01 3.22
C HIS A 51 -0.21 -9.34 2.58
N TYR A 52 -1.00 -8.58 3.34
CA TYR A 52 -2.07 -7.77 2.79
C TYR A 52 -1.51 -6.71 1.83
N VAL A 53 -0.54 -5.91 2.27
CA VAL A 53 0.09 -4.88 1.43
C VAL A 53 0.77 -5.51 0.22
N TRP A 54 1.49 -6.62 0.42
CA TRP A 54 2.09 -7.39 -0.66
C TRP A 54 1.05 -7.81 -1.72
N SER A 55 -0.12 -8.32 -1.28
CA SER A 55 -1.20 -8.74 -2.19
C SER A 55 -1.86 -7.60 -2.97
N CYS A 56 -1.70 -6.35 -2.50
CA CYS A 56 -2.15 -5.15 -3.16
C CYS A 56 -1.14 -4.64 -4.22
N ILE A 57 -0.09 -5.39 -4.54
CA ILE A 57 0.90 -5.04 -5.55
C ILE A 57 0.77 -6.02 -6.72
N ASP A 58 0.87 -5.53 -7.95
CA ASP A 58 0.84 -6.38 -9.14
C ASP A 58 2.01 -7.40 -9.14
N PRO A 59 1.80 -8.67 -9.55
CA PRO A 59 2.85 -9.69 -9.55
C PRO A 59 4.12 -9.30 -10.31
N LYS A 60 4.01 -8.52 -11.40
CA LYS A 60 5.18 -8.05 -12.15
C LYS A 60 6.07 -7.13 -11.31
N ILE A 61 5.46 -6.35 -10.41
CA ILE A 61 6.15 -5.46 -9.49
C ILE A 61 6.63 -6.24 -8.29
N GLN A 62 5.82 -7.14 -7.72
CA GLN A 62 6.24 -8.05 -6.65
C GLN A 62 7.56 -8.77 -6.99
N MET A 63 7.72 -9.25 -8.22
CA MET A 63 8.96 -9.89 -8.67
C MET A 63 10.19 -8.97 -8.58
N GLN A 64 10.03 -7.67 -8.85
CA GLN A 64 11.12 -6.68 -8.74
C GLN A 64 11.55 -6.46 -7.28
N TYR A 65 10.62 -6.63 -6.33
CA TYR A 65 10.85 -6.43 -4.90
C TYR A 65 10.85 -7.74 -4.10
N TYR A 66 11.02 -8.88 -4.77
CA TYR A 66 11.01 -10.20 -4.13
C TYR A 66 12.12 -10.32 -3.06
N GLY A 67 13.21 -9.56 -3.21
CA GLY A 67 14.26 -9.44 -2.19
C GLY A 67 13.74 -8.98 -0.82
N THR A 68 12.80 -8.05 -0.79
CA THR A 68 12.17 -7.58 0.46
C THR A 68 11.34 -8.68 1.12
N LEU A 69 10.55 -9.43 0.34
CA LEU A 69 9.82 -10.61 0.84
C LEU A 69 10.78 -11.67 1.40
N ARG A 70 11.89 -11.92 0.71
CA ARG A 70 12.90 -12.87 1.14
C ARG A 70 13.56 -12.44 2.45
N ALA A 71 13.97 -11.17 2.57
CA ALA A 71 14.59 -10.63 3.78
C ALA A 71 13.64 -10.69 4.99
N ALA A 72 12.35 -10.37 4.79
CA ALA A 72 11.34 -10.50 5.84
C ALA A 72 11.17 -11.96 6.30
N LYS A 73 11.19 -12.91 5.35
CA LYS A 73 11.11 -14.34 5.66
C LYS A 73 12.33 -14.85 6.42
N GLU A 74 13.53 -14.42 6.03
CA GLU A 74 14.80 -14.85 6.66
C GLU A 74 14.97 -14.25 8.06
N SER A 75 14.56 -13.00 8.27
CA SER A 75 14.65 -12.32 9.57
C SER A 75 13.46 -12.60 10.50
N GLY A 76 12.31 -13.01 9.96
CA GLY A 76 11.05 -13.10 10.70
C GLY A 76 10.41 -11.74 11.02
N LEU A 77 10.97 -10.64 10.52
CA LEU A 77 10.49 -9.28 10.73
C LEU A 77 9.60 -8.85 9.55
N TRP A 78 8.29 -8.77 9.81
CA TRP A 78 7.27 -8.51 8.78
C TRP A 78 6.85 -7.03 8.73
N ASP A 79 7.78 -6.13 8.42
CA ASP A 79 7.48 -4.69 8.32
C ASP A 79 6.92 -4.31 6.95
N TYR A 80 5.60 -4.08 6.88
CA TYR A 80 4.97 -3.63 5.63
C TYR A 80 5.42 -2.22 5.21
N MET A 81 5.91 -1.39 6.14
CA MET A 81 6.39 -0.05 5.83
C MET A 81 7.68 -0.08 5.02
N GLU A 82 8.47 -1.16 5.10
CA GLU A 82 9.63 -1.36 4.25
C GLU A 82 9.23 -1.48 2.77
N ILE A 83 8.16 -2.24 2.47
CA ILE A 83 7.61 -2.34 1.11
C ILE A 83 7.20 -0.94 0.62
N LEU A 84 6.45 -0.19 1.44
CA LEU A 84 5.97 1.13 1.05
C LEU A 84 7.12 2.13 0.83
N ARG A 85 8.17 2.09 1.66
CA ARG A 85 9.37 2.93 1.48
C ARG A 85 10.08 2.63 0.16
N HIS A 86 10.28 1.35 -0.19
CA HIS A 86 10.91 0.99 -1.46
C HIS A 86 10.09 1.44 -2.67
N LEU A 87 8.77 1.24 -2.64
CA LEU A 87 7.90 1.73 -3.70
C LEU A 87 7.91 3.26 -3.78
N GLU A 88 7.96 3.96 -2.65
CA GLU A 88 8.01 5.42 -2.62
C GLU A 88 9.32 5.98 -3.17
N ILE A 89 10.44 5.29 -2.99
CA ILE A 89 11.72 5.68 -3.61
C ILE A 89 11.65 5.57 -5.14
N VAL A 90 10.95 4.57 -5.68
CA VAL A 90 10.96 4.26 -7.12
C VAL A 90 9.82 4.93 -7.89
N PHE A 91 8.64 5.01 -7.29
CA PHE A 91 7.42 5.52 -7.90
C PHE A 91 6.89 6.79 -7.25
N GLY A 92 7.48 7.20 -6.12
CA GLY A 92 7.22 8.52 -5.56
C GLY A 92 7.62 9.60 -6.54
N ASP A 93 6.82 10.64 -6.60
CA ASP A 93 7.07 11.77 -7.46
C ASP A 93 7.66 12.90 -6.64
N HIS A 94 8.92 13.24 -6.94
CA HIS A 94 9.65 14.32 -6.27
C HIS A 94 9.22 15.71 -6.78
N ASN A 95 8.41 15.78 -7.85
CA ASN A 95 8.06 17.01 -8.55
C ASN A 95 6.55 17.27 -8.64
N GLN A 96 5.70 16.30 -8.31
CA GLN A 96 4.23 16.34 -8.47
C GLN A 96 3.55 17.53 -7.78
N VAL A 97 4.05 17.98 -6.62
CA VAL A 97 3.49 19.14 -5.91
C VAL A 97 3.65 20.40 -6.77
N ARG A 98 4.81 20.54 -7.41
CA ARG A 98 5.12 21.68 -8.29
C ARG A 98 4.31 21.62 -9.59
N GLU A 99 4.13 20.42 -10.15
CA GLU A 99 3.34 20.22 -11.38
C GLU A 99 1.83 20.42 -11.14
N ALA A 100 1.31 19.95 -10.01
CA ALA A 100 -0.08 20.20 -9.61
C ALA A 100 -0.36 21.70 -9.39
N GLN A 101 0.59 22.43 -8.78
CA GLN A 101 0.49 23.89 -8.66
C GLN A 101 0.49 24.59 -10.03
N MET A 102 1.41 24.23 -10.92
CA MET A 102 1.47 24.81 -12.27
C MET A 102 0.21 24.53 -13.09
N ALA A 103 -0.35 23.32 -13.00
CA ALA A 103 -1.59 22.97 -13.71
C ALA A 103 -2.81 23.78 -13.20
N LEU A 104 -2.89 24.03 -11.89
CA LEU A 104 -3.94 24.86 -11.30
C LEU A 104 -3.82 26.33 -11.75
N GLU A 105 -2.61 26.86 -11.86
CA GLU A 105 -2.34 28.22 -12.34
C GLU A 105 -2.69 28.42 -13.82
N GLN A 106 -2.49 27.40 -14.67
CA GLN A 106 -2.84 27.45 -16.10
C GLN A 106 -4.34 27.25 -16.37
N SER A 107 -5.10 26.81 -15.38
CA SER A 107 -6.55 26.60 -15.46
C SER A 107 -7.39 27.81 -15.04
N LYS A 108 -6.74 28.92 -14.67
CA LYS A 108 -7.36 30.19 -14.26
C LYS A 108 -7.23 31.24 -15.36
#